data_AF-A0AAV0H0B7-F1
#
_entry.id   AF-A0AAV0H0B7-F1
#
_cell.length_a   1.000
_cell.length_b   1.000
_cell.length_c   1.000
_cell.angle_alpha   90.00
_cell.angle_beta   90.00
_cell.angle_gamma   90.00
#
_symmetry.space_group_name_H-M   'P 1'
#
loop_
_entity.id
_entity.type
_entity.pdbx_description
1 polymer ?
#
loop_
_entity_poly.entity_id
_entity_poly.type
_entity_poly.pdbx_seq_one_letter_code
_entity_poly.pdbx_strand_id
1 'polypeptide(L)'
;MEVLDLDHACFLVKLDNEQDYFRALTDGPWVIFDHYLSVQQWTPQFKVSDPLPKKMIVWVQFPALKIHFYHKEVLTSIGNLIGRTIKLDYHTLNRQRAKFARIGWKST
;
A
#
# COMPACT_ATOMS: atom_id res chain seq x y z
N MET A 1 13.36 15.24 -8.02
CA MET A 1 12.10 14.50 -8.24
C MET A 1 11.44 15.09 -9.46
N GLU A 2 11.14 14.25 -10.44
CA GLU A 2 10.48 14.64 -11.69
C GLU A 2 9.14 13.89 -11.77
N VAL A 3 8.09 14.57 -12.23
CA VAL A 3 6.77 13.96 -12.45
C VAL A 3 6.35 14.25 -13.88
N LEU A 4 5.99 13.20 -14.60
CA LEU A 4 5.48 13.26 -15.96
C LEU A 4 4.03 12.78 -15.97
N ASP A 5 3.13 13.60 -16.51
CA ASP A 5 1.74 13.23 -16.76
C ASP A 5 1.67 12.34 -18.00
N LEU A 6 1.11 11.14 -17.84
CA LEU A 6 0.96 10.16 -18.92
C LEU A 6 -0.48 10.11 -19.46
N ASP A 7 -1.36 11.03 -19.05
CA ASP A 7 -2.79 11.05 -19.34
C ASP A 7 -3.57 9.93 -18.61
N HIS A 8 -4.91 10.00 -18.62
CA HIS A 8 -5.82 9.04 -17.97
C HIS A 8 -5.52 8.80 -16.47
N ALA A 9 -5.18 9.87 -15.74
CA ALA A 9 -4.80 9.82 -14.32
C ALA A 9 -3.61 8.91 -14.00
N CYS A 10 -2.74 8.65 -14.99
CA CYS A 10 -1.47 7.95 -14.81
C CYS A 10 -0.32 8.95 -14.74
N PHE A 11 0.56 8.78 -13.76
CA PHE A 11 1.73 9.62 -13.56
C PHE A 11 2.99 8.77 -13.46
N LEU A 12 4.07 9.19 -14.12
CA LEU A 12 5.39 8.63 -13.92
C LEU A 12 6.16 9.53 -12.95
N VAL A 13 6.54 8.96 -11.81
CA VAL A 13 7.30 9.68 -10.79
C VAL A 13 8.72 9.12 -10.74
N LYS A 14 9.71 9.97 -11.03
CA LYS A 14 11.12 9.65 -10.88
C LYS A 14 11.64 10.25 -9.58
N LEU A 15 12.08 9.38 -8.70
CA LEU A 15 12.63 9.71 -7.39
C LEU A 15 14.16 9.67 -7.45
N ASP A 16 14.81 10.62 -6.78
CA ASP A 16 16.27 10.74 -6.78
C ASP A 16 16.93 9.81 -5.75
N ASN A 17 16.15 9.35 -4.77
CA ASN A 17 16.59 8.54 -3.65
C ASN A 17 15.92 7.16 -3.70
N GLU A 18 16.74 6.11 -3.62
CA GLU A 18 16.29 4.73 -3.57
C GLU A 18 15.41 4.44 -2.34
N GLN A 19 15.70 5.04 -1.18
CA GLN A 19 14.89 4.86 0.01
C GLN A 19 13.48 5.41 -0.18
N ASP A 20 13.36 6.59 -0.79
CA ASP A 20 12.06 7.20 -1.07
C ASP A 20 11.31 6.41 -2.13
N TYR A 21 12.02 5.81 -3.11
CA TYR A 21 11.43 4.87 -4.07
C TYR A 21 10.83 3.64 -3.37
N PHE A 22 11.58 2.99 -2.48
CA PHE A 22 11.07 1.84 -1.74
C PHE A 22 9.92 2.19 -0.80
N ARG A 23 9.96 3.37 -0.19
CA ARG A 23 8.84 3.90 0.61
C ARG A 23 7.62 4.08 -0.27
N ALA A 24 7.72 4.83 -1.38
CA ALA A 24 6.63 5.03 -2.33
C ALA A 24 6.01 3.69 -2.81
N LEU A 25 6.83 2.67 -3.06
CA LEU A 25 6.35 1.38 -3.52
C LEU A 25 5.70 0.52 -2.42
N THR A 26 6.13 0.66 -1.15
CA THR A 26 5.78 -0.30 -0.09
C THR A 26 5.04 0.29 1.12
N ASP A 27 5.10 1.59 1.36
CA ASP A 27 4.51 2.28 2.54
C ASP A 27 3.06 2.73 2.32
N GLY A 28 2.43 2.35 1.20
CA GLY A 28 1.02 2.63 0.93
C GLY A 28 0.06 2.10 2.03
N PRO A 29 -1.25 2.33 1.90
CA PRO A 29 -1.96 2.88 0.75
C PRO A 29 -1.82 4.40 0.69
N TRP A 30 -1.54 4.93 -0.50
CA TRP A 30 -1.42 6.36 -0.72
C TRP A 30 -2.80 6.95 -1.00
N VAL A 31 -3.12 8.06 -0.34
CA VAL A 31 -4.37 8.79 -0.53
C VAL A 31 -4.02 10.26 -0.80
N ILE A 32 -4.51 10.79 -1.91
CA ILE A 32 -4.40 12.20 -2.26
C ILE A 32 -5.81 12.69 -2.61
N PHE A 33 -6.26 13.77 -1.96
CA PHE A 33 -7.62 14.31 -2.13
C PHE A 33 -8.72 13.23 -2.04
N ASP A 34 -8.64 12.34 -1.05
CA ASP A 34 -9.56 11.21 -0.84
C ASP A 34 -9.60 10.14 -1.96
N HIS A 35 -8.70 10.23 -2.94
CA HIS A 35 -8.51 9.21 -3.96
C HIS A 35 -7.34 8.29 -3.61
N TYR A 36 -7.59 6.98 -3.65
CA TYR A 36 -6.55 5.96 -3.49
C TYR A 36 -5.66 5.90 -4.73
N LEU A 37 -4.35 5.93 -4.52
CA LEU A 37 -3.39 5.74 -5.61
C LEU A 37 -2.90 4.30 -5.67
N SER A 38 -2.86 3.79 -6.89
CA SER A 38 -2.19 2.55 -7.25
C SER A 38 -0.75 2.85 -7.62
N VAL A 39 0.21 2.35 -6.85
CA VAL A 39 1.64 2.51 -7.15
C VAL A 39 2.21 1.19 -7.64
N GLN A 40 2.96 1.24 -8.75
CA GLN A 40 3.71 0.11 -9.27
C GLN A 40 5.08 0.58 -9.76
N GLN A 41 6.03 -0.36 -9.82
CA GLN A 41 7.30 -0.12 -10.49
C GLN A 41 7.07 0.11 -11.99
N TRP A 42 7.70 1.16 -12.53
CA TRP A 42 7.65 1.42 -13.96
C TRP A 42 8.34 0.31 -14.76
N THR A 43 7.77 -0.05 -15.90
CA THR A 43 8.35 -0.99 -16.86
C THR A 43 8.31 -0.41 -18.27
N PRO A 44 9.26 -0.74 -19.16
CA PRO A 44 9.23 -0.28 -20.55
C PRO A 44 7.99 -0.75 -21.33
N GLN A 45 7.31 -1.79 -20.86
CA GLN A 45 6.10 -2.34 -21.47
C GLN A 45 4.82 -1.70 -20.95
N PHE A 46 4.90 -0.77 -20.00
CA PHE A 46 3.75 -0.09 -19.43
C PHE A 46 2.98 0.69 -20.50
N LYS A 47 1.67 0.41 -20.62
CA LYS A 47 0.74 1.24 -21.38
C LYS A 47 -0.32 1.80 -20.44
N VAL A 48 -0.67 3.06 -20.65
CA VAL A 48 -1.72 3.77 -19.91
C VAL A 48 -3.08 3.08 -20.06
N SER A 49 -3.30 2.39 -21.18
CA SER A 49 -4.50 1.59 -21.46
C SER A 49 -4.51 0.20 -20.82
N ASP A 50 -3.41 -0.25 -20.21
CA ASP A 50 -3.36 -1.57 -19.59
C ASP A 50 -4.27 -1.60 -18.35
N PRO A 51 -4.94 -2.73 -18.08
CA PRO A 51 -5.67 -2.90 -16.83
C PRO A 51 -4.73 -2.72 -15.63
N LEU A 52 -5.32 -2.30 -14.50
CA LEU A 52 -4.64 -2.07 -13.22
C LEU A 52 -3.55 -3.12 -12.91
N PRO A 53 -2.47 -2.73 -12.20
CA PRO A 53 -1.30 -3.58 -12.02
C PRO A 53 -1.65 -5.00 -11.56
N LYS A 54 -1.12 -6.03 -12.25
CA LYS A 54 -1.34 -7.45 -11.88
C LYS A 54 -0.84 -7.82 -10.48
N LYS A 55 0.09 -7.05 -9.90
CA LYS A 55 0.64 -7.26 -8.57
C LYS A 55 0.56 -5.96 -7.79
N MET A 56 -0.44 -5.85 -6.93
CA MET A 56 -0.62 -4.74 -6.00
C MET A 56 -0.59 -5.25 -4.57
N ILE A 57 -0.11 -4.39 -3.66
CA ILE A 57 -0.36 -4.57 -2.23
C ILE A 57 -1.76 -4.04 -1.97
N VAL A 58 -2.66 -4.93 -1.56
CA VAL A 58 -4.01 -4.54 -1.14
C VAL A 58 -3.96 -4.28 0.36
N TRP A 59 -4.47 -3.13 0.77
CA TRP A 59 -4.55 -2.71 2.16
C TRP A 59 -5.98 -2.80 2.65
N VAL A 60 -6.23 -3.64 3.65
CA VAL A 60 -7.52 -3.66 4.35
C VAL A 60 -7.43 -2.95 5.67
N GLN A 61 -8.48 -2.17 5.92
CA GLN A 61 -8.71 -1.49 7.16
C GLN A 61 -9.72 -2.29 7.98
N PHE A 62 -9.37 -2.63 9.22
CA PHE A 62 -10.26 -3.24 10.20
C PHE A 62 -10.71 -2.15 11.17
N PRO A 63 -11.89 -1.53 10.96
CA PRO A 63 -12.42 -0.54 11.89
C PRO A 63 -12.75 -1.20 13.23
N ALA A 64 -12.50 -0.49 14.33
CA ALA A 64 -12.84 -0.92 15.70
C ALA A 64 -12.22 -2.25 16.17
N LEU A 65 -11.09 -2.67 15.58
CA LEU A 65 -10.33 -3.80 16.12
C LEU A 65 -9.90 -3.47 17.57
N LYS A 66 -10.15 -4.38 18.52
CA LYS A 66 -9.80 -4.13 19.92
C LYS A 66 -8.28 -4.07 20.08
N ILE A 67 -7.79 -3.17 20.94
CA ILE A 67 -6.35 -2.91 21.13
C ILE A 67 -5.54 -4.17 21.51
N HIS A 68 -6.14 -5.14 22.20
CA HIS A 68 -5.47 -6.41 22.52
C HIS A 68 -5.24 -7.32 21.31
N PHE A 69 -5.82 -7.03 20.15
CA PHE A 69 -5.51 -7.72 18.90
C PHE A 69 -4.41 -7.03 18.09
N TYR A 70 -3.84 -5.90 18.56
CA TYR A 70 -2.77 -5.17 17.86
C TYR A 70 -1.38 -5.81 18.04
N HIS A 71 -1.30 -7.01 18.61
CA HIS A 71 -0.05 -7.77 18.64
C HIS A 71 0.31 -8.21 17.23
N LYS A 72 1.58 -8.03 16.85
CA LYS A 72 2.10 -8.33 15.51
C LYS A 72 1.70 -9.74 15.04
N GLU A 73 1.82 -10.72 15.91
CA GLU A 73 1.48 -12.13 15.63
C GLU A 73 -0.01 -12.30 15.32
N VAL A 74 -0.87 -11.69 16.12
CA VAL A 74 -2.33 -11.72 15.93
C VAL A 74 -2.72 -11.04 14.62
N LEU A 75 -2.20 -9.83 14.36
CA LEU A 75 -2.48 -9.12 13.11
C LEU A 75 -1.98 -9.91 11.90
N THR A 76 -0.82 -10.55 12.00
CA THR A 76 -0.29 -11.40 10.93
C THR A 76 -1.19 -12.61 10.69
N SER A 77 -1.68 -13.25 11.75
CA SER A 77 -2.63 -14.36 11.65
C SER A 77 -3.95 -13.93 11.01
N ILE A 78 -4.52 -12.78 11.41
CA ILE A 78 -5.73 -12.21 10.81
C ILE A 78 -5.51 -11.90 9.33
N GLY A 79 -4.39 -11.27 8.98
CA GLY A 79 -4.03 -10.99 7.60
C GLY A 79 -3.92 -12.26 6.76
N ASN A 80 -3.24 -13.29 7.30
CA ASN A 80 -3.03 -14.58 6.66
C ASN A 80 -4.32 -15.38 6.40
N LEU A 81 -5.41 -15.11 7.13
CA LEU A 81 -6.73 -15.68 6.83
C LEU A 81 -7.32 -15.11 5.52
N ILE A 82 -6.94 -13.89 5.14
CA ILE A 82 -7.42 -13.22 3.93
C ILE A 82 -6.46 -13.45 2.77
N GLY A 83 -5.15 -13.41 3.03
CA GLY A 83 -4.10 -13.61 2.04
C GLY A 83 -2.71 -13.49 2.66
N ARG A 84 -1.65 -13.74 1.89
CA ARG A 84 -0.28 -13.69 2.45
C ARG A 84 0.05 -12.28 2.96
N THR A 85 0.13 -12.12 4.28
CA THR A 85 0.51 -10.85 4.91
C THR A 85 1.92 -10.48 4.50
N ILE A 86 2.08 -9.30 3.90
CA ILE A 86 3.40 -8.74 3.56
C ILE A 86 3.79 -7.70 4.59
N LYS A 87 2.84 -6.88 5.04
CA LYS A 87 3.15 -5.70 5.84
C LYS A 87 2.04 -5.37 6.82
N LEU A 88 2.47 -4.88 7.98
CA LEU A 88 1.60 -4.26 8.97
C LEU A 88 1.93 -2.77 8.98
N ASP A 89 0.88 -1.94 8.94
CA ASP A 89 1.03 -0.48 8.93
C ASP A 89 1.73 0.02 10.20
N TYR A 90 2.62 1.00 10.04
CA TYR A 90 3.47 1.51 11.12
C TYR A 90 2.64 2.12 12.26
N HIS A 91 1.57 2.85 11.94
CA HIS A 91 0.69 3.42 12.96
C HIS A 91 -0.13 2.36 13.69
N THR A 92 -0.46 1.26 12.99
CA THR A 92 -1.06 0.06 13.57
C THR A 92 -0.09 -0.61 14.54
N LEU A 93 1.17 -0.84 14.14
CA LEU A 93 2.18 -1.45 15.02
C LEU A 93 2.49 -0.62 16.27
N ASN A 94 2.57 0.70 16.11
CA ASN A 94 2.89 1.61 17.21
C ASN A 94 1.67 2.05 18.02
N ARG A 95 0.48 1.54 17.72
CA ARG A 95 -0.78 1.83 18.42
C ARG A 95 -1.12 3.33 18.48
N GLN A 96 -0.52 4.14 17.62
CA GLN A 96 -0.67 5.60 17.61
C GLN A 96 -2.03 6.04 17.06
N ARG A 97 -2.73 5.17 16.33
CA ARG A 97 -4.05 5.44 15.75
C ARG A 97 -4.99 4.25 15.95
N ALA A 98 -5.52 4.09 17.16
CA ALA A 98 -6.41 2.98 17.56
C ALA A 98 -7.82 2.99 16.93
N LYS A 99 -8.08 3.80 15.89
CA LYS A 99 -9.39 3.86 15.21
C LYS A 99 -9.59 2.67 14.25
N PHE A 100 -8.51 2.18 13.65
CA PHE A 100 -8.52 1.04 12.73
C PHE A 100 -7.13 0.38 12.70
N ALA A 101 -7.08 -0.91 12.37
CA ALA A 101 -5.83 -1.60 12.06
C ALA A 101 -5.71 -1.76 10.55
N ARG A 102 -4.51 -1.57 9.98
CA ARG A 102 -4.26 -1.78 8.55
C ARG A 102 -3.28 -2.91 8.31
N ILE A 103 -3.66 -3.82 7.42
CA ILE A 103 -2.87 -4.99 7.04
C ILE A 103 -2.76 -5.00 5.51
N GLY A 104 -1.52 -5.10 5.03
CA GLY A 104 -1.19 -5.19 3.61
C GLY A 104 -0.84 -6.62 3.21
N TRP A 105 -1.45 -7.13 2.14
CA TRP A 105 -1.12 -8.43 1.55
C TRP A 105 -0.84 -8.32 0.05
N LYS A 106 -0.20 -9.35 -0.52
CA LYS A 106 0.01 -9.45 -1.97
C LYS A 106 -1.26 -9.93 -2.63
N SER A 107 -1.86 -9.16 -3.54
CA SER A 107 -2.82 -9.75 -4.47
C SER A 107 -2.08 -10.79 -5.33
N THR A 108 -2.62 -12.00 -5.39
CA THR A 108 -2.11 -13.12 -6.19
C THR A 108 -2.36 -12.88 -7.68
#